data_AF-A0A955TUF1-F1
#
_entry.id   AF-A0A955TUF1-F1
#
_cell.length_a   1.000
_cell.length_b   1.000
_cell.length_c   1.000
_cell.angle_alpha   90.00
_cell.angle_beta   90.00
_cell.angle_gamma   90.00
#
_symmetry.space_group_name_H-M   'P 1'
#
loop_
_entity.id
_entity.type
_entity.pdbx_description
1 polymer ?
#
loop_
_entity_poly.entity_id
_entity_poly.type
_entity_poly.pdbx_seq_one_letter_code
_entity_poly.pdbx_strand_id
1 'polypeptide(L)'
;MAEPTIICPNCQLEIKLTESLAAPLLQATKREFEQRLAQKEAKAAKREDAIREREAALATDKDTLDEQVAEKLQQKRAAIA
;
A
#
# COMPACT_ATOMS: atom_id res chain seq x y z
N MET A 1 1.20 -18.69 37.19
CA MET A 1 -0.05 -18.09 37.71
C MET A 1 -1.19 -18.70 36.90
N ALA A 2 -2.10 -19.43 37.54
CA ALA A 2 -3.19 -20.10 36.83
C ALA A 2 -4.26 -19.08 36.40
N GLU A 3 -4.75 -19.18 35.17
CA GLU A 3 -5.83 -18.32 34.69
C GLU A 3 -7.12 -18.61 35.45
N PRO A 4 -7.89 -17.57 35.84
CA PRO A 4 -9.15 -17.77 36.54
C PRO A 4 -10.20 -18.34 35.56
N THR A 5 -10.84 -19.41 36.00
CA THR A 5 -11.89 -20.14 35.29
C THR A 5 -13.18 -20.09 36.09
N ILE A 6 -14.31 -19.84 35.41
CA ILE A 6 -15.66 -19.89 36.00
C ILE A 6 -16.36 -21.11 35.44
N ILE A 7 -17.03 -21.88 36.29
CA ILE A 7 -17.90 -22.97 35.85
C ILE A 7 -19.33 -22.44 35.79
N CYS A 8 -19.99 -22.59 34.65
CA CYS A 8 -21.40 -22.23 34.53
C CYS A 8 -22.27 -23.20 35.35
N PRO A 9 -23.07 -22.75 36.33
CA PRO A 9 -23.91 -23.63 37.14
C PRO A 9 -25.05 -24.29 36.37
N ASN A 10 -25.42 -23.76 35.19
CA ASN A 10 -26.54 -24.23 34.40
C ASN A 10 -26.16 -25.33 33.38
N CYS A 11 -24.92 -25.34 32.91
CA CYS A 11 -24.46 -26.28 31.88
C CYS A 11 -23.06 -26.88 32.15
N GLN A 12 -22.47 -26.59 33.31
CA GLN A 12 -21.15 -27.07 33.77
C GLN A 12 -19.97 -26.75 32.82
N LEU A 13 -20.14 -25.81 31.89
CA LEU A 13 -19.08 -25.39 30.99
C LEU A 13 -18.01 -24.58 31.76
N GLU A 14 -16.74 -24.95 31.58
CA GLU A 14 -15.58 -24.17 32.03
C GLU A 14 -15.33 -22.98 31.09
N ILE A 15 -15.33 -21.78 31.65
CA ILE A 15 -15.12 -20.52 30.94
C ILE A 15 -13.83 -19.88 31.44
N LYS A 16 -12.83 -19.76 30.56
CA LYS A 16 -11.61 -18.99 30.83
C LYS A 16 -11.92 -17.50 30.74
N LEU A 17 -11.78 -16.76 31.84
CA LEU A 17 -12.12 -15.33 31.87
C LEU A 17 -11.23 -14.51 30.95
N THR A 18 -9.93 -14.79 30.93
CA THR A 18 -8.94 -14.03 30.14
C THR A 18 -9.25 -14.09 28.65
N GLU A 19 -9.63 -15.26 28.14
CA GLU A 19 -10.01 -15.45 26.74
C GLU A 19 -11.34 -14.76 26.40
N SER A 20 -12.33 -14.87 27.29
CA SER A 20 -13.65 -14.22 27.09
C SER A 20 -13.56 -12.69 27.13
N LEU A 21 -12.68 -12.14 27.97
CA LEU A 21 -12.51 -10.69 28.13
C LEU A 21 -11.54 -10.08 27.09
N ALA A 22 -10.56 -10.85 26.61
CA ALA A 22 -9.60 -10.39 25.60
C ALA A 22 -10.14 -10.50 24.16
N ALA A 23 -11.07 -11.43 23.88
CA ALA A 23 -11.59 -11.65 22.53
C ALA A 23 -12.21 -10.38 21.88
N PRO A 24 -13.02 -9.56 22.58
CA PRO A 24 -13.55 -8.31 22.01
C PRO A 24 -12.46 -7.31 21.64
N LEU A 25 -11.43 -7.18 22.48
CA LEU A 25 -10.30 -6.29 22.23
C LEU A 25 -9.50 -6.76 21.02
N LEU A 26 -9.18 -8.06 20.93
CA LEU A 26 -8.49 -8.63 19.78
C LEU A 26 -9.27 -8.46 18.49
N GLN A 27 -10.60 -8.60 18.53
CA GLN A 27 -11.45 -8.39 17.36
C GLN A 27 -11.47 -6.91 16.92
N ALA A 28 -11.57 -5.98 17.87
CA ALA A 28 -11.51 -4.55 17.58
C ALA A 28 -10.15 -4.17 16.97
N THR A 29 -9.06 -4.65 17.56
CA THR A 29 -7.69 -4.42 17.06
C THR A 29 -7.50 -5.01 15.67
N LYS A 30 -7.97 -6.25 15.41
CA LYS A 30 -7.92 -6.85 14.07
C LYS A 30 -8.61 -5.97 13.03
N ARG A 31 -9.84 -5.52 13.31
CA ARG A 31 -10.59 -4.63 12.41
C ARG A 31 -9.86 -3.31 12.14
N GLU A 32 -9.26 -2.71 13.17
CA GLU A 32 -8.48 -1.48 13.00
C GLU A 32 -7.26 -1.71 12.10
N PHE A 33 -6.53 -2.82 12.31
CA PHE A 33 -5.38 -3.17 11.48
C PHE A 33 -5.77 -3.48 10.04
N GLU A 34 -6.86 -4.21 9.81
CA GLU A 34 -7.41 -4.47 8.48
C GLU A 34 -7.76 -3.16 7.76
N GLN A 35 -8.43 -2.23 8.44
CA GLN A 35 -8.74 -0.91 7.87
C GLN A 35 -7.47 -0.11 7.55
N ARG A 36 -6.50 -0.10 8.46
CA ARG A 36 -5.23 0.61 8.25
C ARG A 36 -4.42 -0.01 7.11
N LEU A 37 -4.47 -1.33 6.95
CA LEU A 37 -3.81 -2.02 5.85
C LEU A 37 -4.47 -1.66 4.52
N ALA A 38 -5.79 -1.77 4.41
CA ALA A 38 -6.53 -1.38 3.22
C ALA A 38 -6.29 0.09 2.83
N GLN A 39 -6.24 1.01 3.80
CA GLN A 39 -5.90 2.41 3.54
C GLN A 39 -4.46 2.58 3.04
N LYS A 40 -3.51 1.82 3.57
CA LYS A 40 -2.11 1.87 3.12
C LYS A 40 -1.97 1.32 1.70
N GLU A 41 -2.63 0.20 1.40
CA GLU A 41 -2.65 -0.40 0.07
C GLU A 41 -3.23 0.58 -0.95
N ALA A 42 -4.37 1.21 -0.64
CA ALA A 42 -4.96 2.22 -1.52
C ALA A 42 -4.03 3.43 -1.74
N LYS A 43 -3.30 3.86 -0.70
CA LYS A 43 -2.30 4.94 -0.84
C LYS A 43 -1.08 4.51 -1.66
N ALA A 44 -0.62 3.28 -1.49
CA ALA A 44 0.50 2.73 -2.25
C ALA A 44 0.13 2.63 -3.74
N ALA A 45 -1.02 2.05 -4.07
CA ALA A 45 -1.53 1.95 -5.44
C ALA A 45 -1.59 3.32 -6.11
N LYS A 46 -2.19 4.33 -5.45
CA LYS A 46 -2.22 5.70 -5.97
C LYS A 46 -0.83 6.30 -6.23
N ARG A 47 0.15 6.00 -5.36
CA ARG A 47 1.52 6.47 -5.54
C ARG A 47 2.21 5.76 -6.71
N GLU A 48 2.00 4.46 -6.86
CA GLU A 48 2.54 3.68 -7.97
C GLU A 48 1.97 4.16 -9.31
N ASP A 49 0.65 4.39 -9.39
CA ASP A 49 0.01 4.92 -10.59
C ASP A 49 0.58 6.30 -10.96
N ALA A 50 0.71 7.21 -9.98
CA ALA A 50 1.30 8.53 -10.22
C ALA A 50 2.77 8.47 -10.64
N ILE A 51 3.54 7.47 -10.16
CA ILE A 51 4.92 7.26 -10.60
C ILE A 51 4.94 6.75 -12.03
N ARG A 52 4.11 5.78 -12.38
CA ARG A 52 4.02 5.24 -13.75
C ARG A 52 3.63 6.32 -14.76
N GLU A 53 2.67 7.18 -14.43
CA GLU A 53 2.29 8.32 -15.27
C GLU A 53 3.46 9.27 -15.49
N ARG A 54 4.23 9.57 -14.43
CA ARG A 54 5.44 10.41 -14.55
C ARG A 54 6.53 9.74 -15.39
N GLU A 55 6.74 8.44 -15.23
CA GLU A 55 7.72 7.70 -16.03
C GLU A 55 7.34 7.70 -17.52
N ALA A 56 6.05 7.51 -17.85
CA ALA A 56 5.56 7.59 -19.21
C ALA A 56 5.72 9.00 -19.82
N ALA A 57 5.42 10.05 -19.04
CA ALA A 57 5.64 11.43 -19.46
C ALA A 57 7.13 11.70 -19.73
N LEU A 58 8.01 11.29 -18.81
CA LEU A 58 9.46 11.46 -18.96
C LEU A 58 10.02 10.68 -20.15
N ALA A 59 9.48 9.51 -20.47
CA ALA A 59 9.88 8.76 -21.67
C ALA A 59 9.53 9.54 -22.94
N THR A 60 8.30 10.06 -23.00
CA THR A 60 7.82 10.88 -24.13
C THR A 60 8.65 12.16 -24.29
N ASP A 61 8.96 12.84 -23.19
CA ASP A 61 9.77 14.05 -23.18
C ASP A 61 11.21 13.76 -23.68
N LYS A 62 11.78 12.61 -23.29
CA LYS A 62 13.11 12.18 -23.77
C LYS A 62 13.10 11.94 -25.27
N ASP A 63 12.13 11.18 -25.78
CA ASP A 63 12.02 10.89 -27.21
C ASP A 63 11.90 12.19 -28.01
N THR A 64 11.07 13.12 -27.53
CA THR A 64 10.88 14.44 -28.14
C THR A 64 12.17 15.28 -28.12
N LEU A 65 12.93 15.22 -27.02
CA LEU A 65 14.22 15.91 -26.91
C LEU A 65 15.25 15.32 -27.86
N ASP A 66 15.32 13.99 -27.96
CA ASP A 66 16.25 13.30 -28.85
C ASP A 66 15.95 13.62 -30.32
N GLU A 67 14.67 13.67 -30.71
CA GLU A 67 14.26 14.15 -32.03
C GLU A 67 14.70 15.59 -32.30
N GLN A 68 14.44 16.51 -31.38
CA GLN A 68 14.86 17.91 -31.53
C GLN A 68 16.37 18.08 -31.61
N VAL A 69 17.12 17.29 -30.84
CA VAL A 69 18.59 17.29 -30.88
C VAL A 69 19.07 16.74 -32.21
N ALA A 70 18.52 15.64 -32.70
CA ALA A 70 18.85 15.07 -33.99
C ALA A 70 18.59 16.05 -35.13
N GLU A 71 17.43 16.71 -35.14
CA GLU A 71 17.09 17.73 -36.14
C GLU A 71 18.08 18.90 -36.11
N LYS A 72 18.35 19.46 -34.93
CA LYS A 72 19.33 20.56 -34.77
C LYS A 72 20.73 20.16 -35.22
N LEU A 73 21.16 18.92 -34.94
CA LEU A 73 22.45 18.41 -35.40
C LEU A 73 22.49 18.24 -36.92
N GLN A 74 21.42 17.76 -37.54
CA GLN A 74 21.33 17.66 -39.01
C GLN A 74 21.40 19.03 -39.66
N GLN A 75 20.62 20.01 -39.18
CA GLN A 75 20.66 21.39 -39.68
C GLN A 75 22.07 22.00 -39.57
N LYS A 76 22.73 21.84 -38.42
CA LYS A 76 24.10 22.33 -38.23
C LYS A 76 25.11 21.65 -39.14
N ARG A 77 24.98 20.33 -39.38
CA ARG A 77 25.86 19.59 -40.30
C ARG A 77 25.68 20.05 -41.75
N ALA A 78 24.44 20.26 -42.19
CA ALA A 78 24.14 20.77 -43.51
C ALA A 78 24.67 22.20 -43.74
N ALA A 79 24.78 23.02 -42.69
CA ALA A 79 25.32 24.37 -42.79
C ALA A 79 26.86 24.44 -42.91
N ILE A 80 27.57 23.33 -42.67
CA ILE A 80 29.05 23.27 -42.69
C ILE A 80 29.55 22.49 -43.93
N ALA A 81 28.67 21.80 -44.65
CA ALA A 81 28.94 21.11 -45.91
C ALA A 81 28.70 22.04 -47.11
#